data_AF-A0A5E4LLU4-F1
#
_entry.id   AF-A0A5E4LLU4-F1
#
_cell.length_a   1.000
_cell.length_b   1.000
_cell.length_c   1.000
_cell.angle_alpha   90.00
_cell.angle_beta   90.00
_cell.angle_gamma   90.00
#
_symmetry.space_group_name_H-M   'P 1'
#
loop_
_entity.id
_entity.type
_entity.pdbx_description
1 polymer ?
#
loop_
_entity_poly.entity_id
_entity_poly.type
_entity_poly.pdbx_seq_one_letter_code
_entity_poly.pdbx_strand_id
1 'polypeptide(L)'
;MSARGQVSTEYTMLLSVMLMVLIVILFVMMGQFAQQAGVAQQRLAEHAVTVLAAGAQEMWISGPGAKMRVLVDLPQTFDSARSRINGSTIQLFLVGFGDVSRALPFNVSGYWPSKSGKFYAVLENNNTSIVIRPAGGMFVNTSSIYLSFAKGGSNSTIVQVINQANVSYTINSASITCPVNRTGADTTCTVTNAPTSPFAAGASTNMNIQIGSTEVGLRSGKYVISAAPTAGELIAEEIIIPITLRVDE
;
A
#
# COMPACT_ATOMS: atom_id res chain seq x y z
N MET A 1 77.82 14.34 -1.46
CA MET A 1 76.37 14.67 -1.36
C MET A 1 75.46 13.78 -2.23
N SER A 2 75.97 13.00 -3.19
CA SER A 2 75.15 12.11 -4.06
C SER A 2 74.38 11.00 -3.32
N ALA A 3 74.92 10.48 -2.21
CA ALA A 3 74.32 9.34 -1.50
C ALA A 3 72.97 9.67 -0.82
N ARG A 4 72.68 10.94 -0.50
CA ARG A 4 71.40 11.32 0.13
C ARG A 4 70.24 11.40 -0.89
N GLY A 5 70.53 11.74 -2.15
CA GLY A 5 69.52 11.80 -3.21
C GLY A 5 69.06 10.42 -3.67
N GLN A 6 70.00 9.46 -3.75
CA GLN A 6 69.72 8.09 -4.16
C GLN A 6 68.76 7.37 -3.19
N VAL A 7 68.96 7.56 -1.88
CA VAL A 7 68.06 6.99 -0.86
C VAL A 7 66.64 7.56 -1.00
N SER A 8 66.50 8.86 -1.28
CA SER A 8 65.17 9.47 -1.48
C SER A 8 64.46 8.94 -2.73
N THR A 9 65.18 8.67 -3.82
CA THR A 9 64.58 8.09 -5.03
C THR A 9 64.10 6.66 -4.81
N GLU A 10 64.84 5.86 -4.05
CA GLU A 10 64.43 4.48 -3.71
C GLU A 10 63.15 4.48 -2.86
N TYR A 11 63.04 5.37 -1.87
CA TYR A 11 61.81 5.51 -1.07
C TYR A 11 60.60 5.94 -1.91
N THR A 12 60.77 6.88 -2.87
CA THR A 12 59.66 7.29 -3.74
C THR A 12 59.23 6.19 -4.71
N MET A 13 60.17 5.39 -5.23
CA MET A 13 59.84 4.21 -6.04
C MET A 13 59.08 3.16 -5.22
N LEU A 14 59.56 2.85 -4.01
CA LEU A 14 58.88 1.90 -3.12
C LEU A 14 57.46 2.36 -2.75
N LEU A 15 57.29 3.65 -2.43
CA LEU A 15 55.99 4.23 -2.13
C LEU A 15 55.04 4.13 -3.35
N SER A 16 55.54 4.41 -4.55
CA SER A 16 54.75 4.34 -5.78
C SER A 16 54.26 2.92 -6.06
N VAL A 17 55.11 1.91 -5.85
CA VAL A 17 54.75 0.50 -6.00
C VAL A 17 53.70 0.10 -4.95
N MET A 18 53.88 0.51 -3.68
CA MET A 18 52.89 0.26 -2.63
C MET A 18 51.53 0.88 -2.94
N LEU A 19 51.52 2.11 -3.48
CA LEU A 19 50.31 2.82 -3.83
C LEU A 19 49.61 2.18 -5.05
N MET A 20 50.38 1.69 -6.03
CA MET A 20 49.84 0.94 -7.16
C MET A 20 49.15 -0.36 -6.70
N VAL A 21 49.78 -1.12 -5.80
CA VAL A 21 49.20 -2.34 -5.22
C VAL A 21 47.92 -2.01 -4.45
N LEU A 22 47.91 -0.93 -3.67
CA LEU A 22 46.73 -0.47 -2.94
C LEU A 22 45.57 -0.13 -3.88
N ILE A 23 45.84 0.55 -5.01
CA ILE A 23 44.80 0.88 -6.00
C ILE A 23 44.18 -0.41 -6.57
N VAL A 24 44.99 -1.40 -6.93
CA VAL A 24 44.49 -2.68 -7.46
C VAL A 24 43.59 -3.39 -6.45
N ILE A 25 43.99 -3.42 -5.17
CA ILE A 25 43.19 -4.00 -4.09
C ILE A 25 41.85 -3.27 -3.97
N LEU A 26 41.84 -1.93 -3.98
CA LEU A 26 40.62 -1.13 -3.89
C LEU A 26 39.66 -1.40 -5.05
N PHE A 27 40.18 -1.53 -6.28
CA PHE A 27 39.36 -1.88 -7.45
C PHE A 27 38.70 -3.26 -7.31
N VAL A 28 39.45 -4.27 -6.85
CA VAL A 28 38.90 -5.62 -6.62
C VAL A 28 37.84 -5.59 -5.51
N MET A 29 38.09 -4.87 -4.41
CA MET A 29 37.13 -4.74 -3.31
C MET A 29 35.83 -4.05 -3.75
N MET A 30 35.92 -2.99 -4.56
CA MET A 30 34.73 -2.31 -5.10
C MET A 30 33.90 -3.25 -6.00
N GLY A 31 34.57 -4.05 -6.85
CA GLY A 31 33.89 -5.04 -7.68
C GLY A 31 33.17 -6.12 -6.86
N GLN A 32 33.83 -6.65 -5.83
CA GLN A 32 33.21 -7.63 -4.93
C GLN A 32 32.04 -7.05 -4.15
N PHE A 33 32.15 -5.81 -3.68
CA PHE A 33 31.07 -5.15 -2.96
C PHE A 33 29.82 -4.97 -3.83
N ALA A 34 29.99 -4.53 -5.08
CA ALA A 34 28.88 -4.38 -6.03
C ALA A 34 28.20 -5.73 -6.32
N GLN A 35 28.97 -6.80 -6.49
CA GLN A 35 28.43 -8.15 -6.70
C GLN A 35 27.66 -8.65 -5.47
N GLN A 36 28.21 -8.49 -4.26
CA GLN A 36 27.55 -8.90 -3.02
C GLN A 36 26.24 -8.13 -2.80
N ALA A 37 26.23 -6.82 -3.06
CA ALA A 37 25.03 -6.00 -2.98
C ALA A 37 23.94 -6.54 -3.92
N GLY A 38 24.30 -6.88 -5.16
CA GLY A 38 23.37 -7.46 -6.12
C GLY A 38 22.80 -8.82 -5.68
N VAL A 39 23.64 -9.73 -5.19
CA VAL A 39 23.20 -11.04 -4.65
C VAL A 39 22.27 -10.86 -3.45
N ALA A 40 22.53 -9.87 -2.59
CA ALA A 40 21.63 -9.56 -1.47
C ALA A 40 20.25 -9.10 -1.95
N GLN A 41 20.18 -8.25 -2.98
CA GLN A 41 18.90 -7.82 -3.57
C GLN A 41 18.13 -9.00 -4.19
N GLN A 42 18.83 -9.92 -4.86
CA GLN A 42 18.21 -11.13 -5.42
C GLN A 42 17.64 -12.04 -4.32
N ARG A 43 18.40 -12.32 -3.25
CA ARG A 43 17.91 -13.13 -2.13
C ARG A 43 16.70 -12.49 -1.45
N LEU A 44 16.68 -11.17 -1.35
CA LEU A 44 15.57 -10.44 -0.78
C LEU A 44 14.31 -10.54 -1.67
N ALA A 45 14.47 -10.45 -3.00
CA ALA A 45 13.37 -10.73 -3.95
C ALA A 45 12.83 -12.16 -3.83
N GLU A 46 13.71 -13.16 -3.79
CA GLU A 46 13.33 -14.57 -3.64
C GLU A 46 12.57 -14.80 -2.34
N HIS A 47 13.04 -14.20 -1.25
CA HIS A 47 12.35 -14.23 0.04
C HIS A 47 10.98 -13.56 -0.03
N ALA A 48 10.88 -12.37 -0.63
CA ALA A 48 9.62 -11.62 -0.77
C ALA A 48 8.55 -12.43 -1.53
N VAL A 49 8.92 -12.98 -2.69
CA VAL A 49 8.04 -13.82 -3.50
C VAL A 49 7.67 -15.11 -2.77
N THR A 50 8.62 -15.73 -2.06
CA THR A 50 8.38 -16.98 -1.30
C THR A 50 7.42 -16.74 -0.13
N VAL A 51 7.61 -15.66 0.61
CA VAL A 51 6.74 -15.29 1.75
C VAL A 51 5.32 -14.98 1.27
N LEU A 52 5.16 -14.26 0.17
CA LEU A 52 3.85 -14.02 -0.43
C LEU A 52 3.20 -15.29 -0.95
N ALA A 53 3.97 -16.17 -1.60
CA ALA A 53 3.47 -17.45 -2.09
C ALA A 53 3.00 -18.37 -0.96
N ALA A 54 3.78 -18.46 0.13
CA ALA A 54 3.41 -19.22 1.32
C ALA A 54 2.13 -18.65 1.96
N GLY A 55 2.06 -17.33 2.10
CA GLY A 55 0.86 -16.69 2.64
C GLY A 55 -0.37 -16.88 1.76
N ALA A 56 -0.21 -16.85 0.43
CA ALA A 56 -1.30 -17.12 -0.49
C ALA A 56 -1.78 -18.57 -0.39
N GLN A 57 -0.87 -19.53 -0.22
CA GLN A 57 -1.21 -20.93 -0.04
C GLN A 57 -1.99 -21.18 1.26
N GLU A 58 -1.60 -20.53 2.35
CA GLU A 58 -2.31 -20.59 3.62
C GLU A 58 -3.73 -19.99 3.51
N MET A 59 -3.89 -18.86 2.82
CA MET A 59 -5.21 -18.26 2.54
C MET A 59 -6.07 -19.12 1.64
N TRP A 60 -5.46 -19.83 0.68
CA TRP A 60 -6.19 -20.78 -0.15
C TRP A 60 -6.76 -21.94 0.69
N ILE A 61 -5.93 -22.53 1.55
CA ILE A 61 -6.31 -23.63 2.45
C ILE A 61 -7.38 -23.18 3.46
N SER A 62 -7.30 -21.93 3.93
CA SER A 62 -8.25 -21.36 4.90
C SER A 62 -9.67 -21.19 4.34
N GLY A 63 -9.81 -21.16 3.02
CA GLY A 63 -11.10 -21.08 2.33
C GLY A 63 -11.60 -19.65 2.08
N PRO A 64 -12.79 -19.52 1.47
CA PRO A 64 -13.33 -18.25 1.01
C PRO A 64 -13.56 -17.24 2.13
N GLY A 65 -13.24 -15.97 1.88
CA GLY A 65 -13.38 -14.87 2.85
C GLY A 65 -12.23 -14.76 3.85
N ALA A 66 -11.29 -15.72 3.86
CA ALA A 66 -10.09 -15.62 4.68
C ALA A 66 -9.23 -14.40 4.27
N LYS A 67 -8.70 -13.69 5.28
CA LYS A 67 -7.84 -12.52 5.11
C LYS A 67 -6.60 -12.65 5.98
N MET A 68 -5.44 -12.31 5.43
CA MET A 68 -4.17 -12.29 6.17
C MET A 68 -3.32 -11.10 5.77
N ARG A 69 -2.50 -10.64 6.71
CA ARG A 69 -1.48 -9.61 6.46
C ARG A 69 -0.10 -10.26 6.54
N VAL A 70 0.72 -10.03 5.53
CA VAL A 70 2.07 -10.58 5.43
C VAL A 70 3.04 -9.42 5.28
N LEU A 71 4.10 -9.37 6.09
CA LEU A 71 5.16 -8.36 5.93
C LEU A 71 6.08 -8.79 4.78
N VAL A 72 6.24 -7.94 3.79
CA VAL A 72 7.10 -8.16 2.62
C VAL A 72 8.16 -7.07 2.59
N ASP A 73 9.41 -7.46 2.33
CA ASP A 73 10.51 -6.53 2.10
C ASP A 73 10.84 -6.58 0.61
N LEU A 74 10.74 -5.45 -0.10
CA LEU A 74 11.04 -5.37 -1.53
C LEU A 74 12.41 -4.73 -1.77
N PRO A 75 13.19 -5.28 -2.72
CA PRO A 75 14.52 -4.77 -3.04
C PRO A 75 14.45 -3.39 -3.69
N GLN A 76 15.53 -2.61 -3.59
CA GLN A 76 15.59 -1.26 -4.15
C GLN A 76 15.62 -1.25 -5.69
N THR A 77 16.11 -2.33 -6.30
CA THR A 77 16.25 -2.46 -7.77
C THR A 77 15.00 -3.04 -8.45
N PHE A 78 13.90 -3.18 -7.72
CA PHE A 78 12.65 -3.71 -8.23
C PHE A 78 11.96 -2.73 -9.20
N ASP A 79 11.41 -3.27 -10.29
CA ASP A 79 10.59 -2.53 -11.25
C ASP A 79 9.12 -2.94 -11.16
N SER A 80 8.28 -2.06 -10.60
CA SER A 80 6.85 -2.29 -10.48
C SER A 80 6.10 -2.41 -11.80
N ALA A 81 6.57 -1.77 -12.87
CA ALA A 81 5.86 -1.78 -14.16
C ALA A 81 6.04 -3.11 -14.91
N ARG A 82 7.14 -3.82 -14.65
CA ARG A 82 7.46 -5.12 -15.28
C ARG A 82 7.08 -6.31 -14.42
N SER A 83 6.82 -6.08 -13.15
CA SER A 83 6.47 -7.12 -12.19
C SER A 83 4.97 -7.36 -12.17
N ARG A 84 4.56 -8.61 -11.95
CA ARG A 84 3.15 -9.01 -12.09
C ARG A 84 2.72 -10.03 -11.06
N ILE A 85 1.47 -9.93 -10.62
CA ILE A 85 0.79 -10.93 -9.79
C ILE A 85 -0.50 -11.29 -10.51
N ASN A 86 -0.46 -12.33 -11.34
CA ASN A 86 -1.62 -12.71 -12.16
C ASN A 86 -1.56 -14.19 -12.54
N GLY A 87 -2.72 -14.80 -12.78
CA GLY A 87 -2.86 -16.21 -13.14
C GLY A 87 -2.34 -17.08 -12.00
N SER A 88 -1.40 -17.97 -12.26
CA SER A 88 -0.80 -18.83 -11.25
C SER A 88 0.61 -18.38 -10.82
N THR A 89 1.03 -17.15 -11.14
CA THR A 89 2.43 -16.72 -10.95
C THR A 89 2.55 -15.39 -10.21
N ILE A 90 3.42 -15.38 -9.19
CA ILE A 90 3.93 -14.16 -8.56
C ILE A 90 5.31 -13.90 -9.16
N GLN A 91 5.47 -12.79 -9.88
CA GLN A 91 6.72 -12.43 -10.56
C GLN A 91 7.19 -11.04 -10.14
N LEU A 92 8.46 -10.95 -9.80
CA LEU A 92 9.18 -9.76 -9.40
C LEU A 92 10.38 -9.56 -10.34
N PHE A 93 10.38 -8.47 -11.11
CA PHE A 93 11.49 -8.09 -11.97
C PHE A 93 12.49 -7.19 -11.22
N LEU A 94 13.77 -7.53 -11.32
CA LEU A 94 14.88 -6.77 -10.77
C LEU A 94 15.74 -6.20 -11.90
N VAL A 95 15.97 -4.90 -11.88
CA VAL A 95 16.90 -4.22 -12.79
C VAL A 95 18.31 -4.79 -12.60
N GLY A 96 18.88 -5.34 -13.66
CA GLY A 96 20.23 -5.93 -13.68
C GLY A 96 20.31 -7.43 -13.36
N PHE A 97 19.23 -8.05 -12.86
CA PHE A 97 19.20 -9.49 -12.54
C PHE A 97 18.17 -10.28 -13.35
N GLY A 98 17.03 -9.66 -13.67
CA GLY A 98 15.93 -10.33 -14.37
C GLY A 98 14.78 -10.72 -13.45
N ASP A 99 14.07 -11.78 -13.82
CA ASP A 99 12.82 -12.19 -13.17
C ASP A 99 13.04 -13.19 -12.04
N VAL A 100 12.46 -12.90 -10.88
CA VAL A 100 12.26 -13.84 -9.78
C VAL A 100 10.78 -14.19 -9.72
N SER A 101 10.44 -15.45 -9.92
CA SER A 101 9.04 -15.86 -9.98
C SER A 101 8.75 -17.14 -9.21
N ARG A 102 7.52 -17.26 -8.69
CA ARG A 102 7.00 -18.47 -8.05
C ARG A 102 5.63 -18.81 -8.62
N ALA A 103 5.48 -20.04 -9.08
CA ALA A 103 4.20 -20.60 -9.50
C ALA A 103 3.42 -21.15 -8.29
N LEU A 104 2.10 -21.02 -8.36
CA LEU A 104 1.12 -21.49 -7.37
C LEU A 104 0.11 -22.42 -8.04
N PRO A 105 -0.48 -23.38 -7.31
CA PRO A 105 -1.44 -24.32 -7.87
C PRO A 105 -2.86 -23.73 -8.07
N PHE A 106 -3.06 -22.45 -7.75
CA PHE A 106 -4.34 -21.74 -7.83
C PHE A 106 -4.13 -20.33 -8.40
N ASN A 107 -5.23 -19.68 -8.77
CA ASN A 107 -5.19 -18.33 -9.32
C ASN A 107 -4.89 -17.29 -8.23
N VAL A 108 -3.99 -16.37 -8.55
CA VAL A 108 -3.66 -15.16 -7.81
C VAL A 108 -3.89 -13.95 -8.70
N SER A 109 -4.33 -12.87 -8.08
CA SER A 109 -4.46 -11.56 -8.73
C SER A 109 -3.93 -10.50 -7.79
N GLY A 110 -3.36 -9.43 -8.32
CA GLY A 110 -2.79 -8.41 -7.47
C GLY A 110 -1.85 -7.49 -8.19
N TYR A 111 -1.20 -6.64 -7.42
CA TYR A 111 -0.21 -5.70 -7.91
C TYR A 111 0.84 -5.47 -6.85
N TRP A 112 2.02 -5.07 -7.29
CA TRP A 112 3.10 -4.67 -6.41
C TRP A 112 2.98 -3.19 -6.03
N PRO A 113 3.51 -2.76 -4.88
CA PRO A 113 3.60 -1.34 -4.58
C PRO A 113 4.57 -0.63 -5.56
N SER A 114 4.37 0.66 -5.79
CA SER A 114 5.25 1.50 -6.62
C SER A 114 6.61 1.81 -5.97
N LYS A 115 6.77 1.53 -4.68
CA LYS A 115 7.98 1.81 -3.89
C LYS A 115 8.56 0.54 -3.30
N SER A 116 9.88 0.46 -3.26
CA SER A 116 10.65 -0.58 -2.56
C SER A 116 10.61 -0.43 -1.04
N GLY A 117 11.10 -1.45 -0.32
CA GLY A 117 11.22 -1.47 1.14
C GLY A 117 10.17 -2.35 1.80
N LYS A 118 9.99 -2.18 3.11
CA LYS A 118 9.08 -2.99 3.94
C LYS A 118 7.66 -2.45 3.88
N PHE A 119 6.71 -3.30 3.54
CA PHE A 119 5.28 -3.00 3.60
C PHE A 119 4.51 -4.27 3.95
N TYR A 120 3.35 -4.10 4.56
CA TYR A 120 2.42 -5.20 4.72
C TYR A 120 1.70 -5.41 3.40
N ALA A 121 1.47 -6.65 2.99
CA ALA A 121 0.56 -7.03 1.94
C ALA A 121 -0.68 -7.69 2.58
N VAL A 122 -1.87 -7.31 2.12
CA VAL A 122 -3.13 -7.98 2.44
C VAL A 122 -3.39 -9.04 1.38
N LEU A 123 -3.62 -10.26 1.84
CA LEU A 123 -4.02 -11.40 1.03
C LEU A 123 -5.46 -11.74 1.39
N GLU A 124 -6.33 -11.88 0.40
CA GLU A 124 -7.75 -12.17 0.58
C GLU A 124 -8.20 -13.27 -0.38
N ASN A 125 -8.91 -14.28 0.13
CA ASN A 125 -9.51 -15.32 -0.70
C ASN A 125 -10.91 -14.89 -1.15
N ASN A 126 -11.07 -14.57 -2.45
CA ASN A 126 -12.35 -14.16 -3.02
C ASN A 126 -13.19 -15.32 -3.58
N ASN A 127 -12.94 -16.56 -3.11
CA ASN A 127 -13.51 -17.83 -3.60
C ASN A 127 -12.93 -18.34 -4.93
N THR A 128 -12.48 -17.46 -5.83
CA THR A 128 -11.98 -17.86 -7.16
C THR A 128 -10.46 -17.69 -7.31
N SER A 129 -9.87 -16.81 -6.53
CA SER A 129 -8.46 -16.47 -6.54
C SER A 129 -8.03 -15.85 -5.21
N ILE A 130 -6.71 -15.85 -4.95
CA ILE A 130 -6.14 -15.05 -3.87
C ILE A 130 -5.77 -13.68 -4.40
N VAL A 131 -6.38 -12.65 -3.83
CA VAL A 131 -6.10 -11.25 -4.17
C VAL A 131 -4.99 -10.73 -3.25
N ILE A 132 -3.83 -10.39 -3.81
CA ILE A 132 -2.65 -9.87 -3.10
C ILE A 132 -2.54 -8.38 -3.37
N ARG A 133 -2.59 -7.56 -2.33
CA ARG A 133 -2.53 -6.09 -2.44
C ARG A 133 -1.61 -5.53 -1.36
N PRO A 134 -0.80 -4.49 -1.60
CA PRO A 134 -0.17 -3.72 -0.55
C PRO A 134 -1.23 -3.27 0.47
N ALA A 135 -0.91 -3.39 1.74
CA ALA A 135 -1.72 -2.87 2.83
C ALA A 135 -1.58 -1.35 2.83
N GLY A 136 -2.73 -0.70 2.77
CA GLY A 136 -2.83 0.74 2.68
C GLY A 136 -3.74 1.13 1.54
N GLY A 137 -5.01 0.71 1.59
CA GLY A 137 -6.03 1.30 0.73
C GLY A 137 -6.47 2.65 1.30
N MET A 138 -7.66 3.06 0.89
CA MET A 138 -8.42 4.07 1.59
C MET A 138 -8.79 3.52 2.98
N PHE A 139 -8.44 4.28 4.01
CA PHE A 139 -8.74 3.99 5.40
C PHE A 139 -9.70 5.03 5.95
N VAL A 140 -10.58 4.63 6.85
CA VAL A 140 -11.45 5.54 7.59
C VAL A 140 -11.27 5.30 9.08
N ASN A 141 -11.21 6.38 9.86
CA ASN A 141 -11.02 6.32 11.30
C ASN A 141 -12.20 5.70 12.08
N THR A 142 -13.36 5.53 11.44
CA THR A 142 -14.55 4.95 12.06
C THR A 142 -15.12 3.80 11.24
N SER A 143 -15.66 2.80 11.94
CA SER A 143 -16.37 1.65 11.37
C SER A 143 -17.88 1.80 11.39
N SER A 144 -18.44 2.75 12.15
CA SER A 144 -19.86 3.07 12.19
C SER A 144 -20.10 4.50 12.69
N ILE A 145 -21.30 5.03 12.43
CA ILE A 145 -21.71 6.35 12.90
C ILE A 145 -22.99 6.17 13.71
N TYR A 146 -22.98 6.66 14.95
CA TYR A 146 -24.18 6.76 15.78
C TYR A 146 -24.42 8.23 16.14
N LEU A 147 -25.62 8.73 15.83
CA LEU A 147 -26.04 10.09 16.18
C LEU A 147 -27.35 10.05 16.95
N SER A 148 -27.44 10.84 18.03
CA SER A 148 -28.66 11.09 18.78
C SER A 148 -28.93 12.59 18.80
N PHE A 149 -30.18 12.99 18.55
CA PHE A 149 -30.61 14.39 18.65
C PHE A 149 -32.13 14.49 18.80
N ALA A 150 -32.62 15.61 19.34
CA ALA A 150 -34.05 15.88 19.48
C ALA A 150 -34.71 16.15 18.12
N LYS A 151 -36.03 15.94 18.04
CA LYS A 151 -36.85 16.21 16.86
C LYS A 151 -36.62 17.62 16.30
N GLY A 152 -36.37 17.71 15.00
CA GLY A 152 -36.09 18.98 14.31
C GLY A 152 -34.66 19.50 14.53
N GLY A 153 -33.85 18.81 15.34
CA GLY A 153 -32.43 19.07 15.49
C GLY A 153 -31.59 18.48 14.37
N SER A 154 -30.30 18.79 14.43
CA SER A 154 -29.27 18.14 13.63
C SER A 154 -28.05 17.87 14.48
N ASN A 155 -27.30 16.82 14.14
CA ASN A 155 -26.03 16.51 14.78
C ASN A 155 -24.99 16.22 13.69
N SER A 156 -23.73 16.43 14.00
CA SER A 156 -22.63 16.27 13.05
C SER A 156 -21.50 15.44 13.63
N THR A 157 -20.88 14.62 12.79
CA THR A 157 -19.69 13.84 13.14
C THR A 157 -18.58 14.04 12.12
N ILE A 158 -17.34 13.95 12.57
CA ILE A 158 -16.15 14.05 11.72
C ILE A 158 -15.67 12.64 11.39
N VAL A 159 -15.61 12.36 10.09
CA VAL A 159 -15.06 11.12 9.54
C VAL A 159 -13.75 11.46 8.84
N GLN A 160 -12.65 10.91 9.35
CA GLN A 160 -11.34 11.09 8.74
C GLN A 160 -11.07 9.98 7.74
N VAL A 161 -10.82 10.38 6.50
CA VAL A 161 -10.41 9.48 5.42
C VAL A 161 -8.93 9.67 5.18
N ILE A 162 -8.19 8.58 5.11
CA ILE A 162 -6.74 8.56 4.90
C ILE A 162 -6.45 7.68 3.70
N ASN A 163 -5.78 8.23 2.69
CA ASN A 163 -5.23 7.43 1.62
C ASN A 163 -3.90 6.84 2.10
N GLN A 164 -3.93 5.60 2.58
CA GLN A 164 -2.70 4.91 2.99
C GLN A 164 -1.97 4.29 1.80
N ALA A 165 -2.47 4.47 0.58
CA ALA A 165 -1.86 3.92 -0.61
C ALA A 165 -0.68 4.77 -1.06
N ASN A 166 0.18 4.14 -1.85
CA ASN A 166 1.29 4.78 -2.55
C ASN A 166 0.89 5.38 -3.90
N VAL A 167 -0.41 5.49 -4.16
CA VAL A 167 -1.01 6.09 -5.35
C VAL A 167 -2.02 7.15 -4.96
N SER A 168 -2.39 8.01 -5.90
CA SER A 168 -3.53 8.92 -5.71
C SER A 168 -4.84 8.22 -6.08
N TYR A 169 -5.91 8.54 -5.37
CA TYR A 169 -7.27 8.10 -5.70
C TYR A 169 -8.12 9.28 -6.19
N THR A 170 -8.87 9.06 -7.24
CA THR A 170 -10.03 9.86 -7.64
C THR A 170 -11.25 9.35 -6.89
N ILE A 171 -11.80 10.18 -6.00
CA ILE A 171 -13.06 9.86 -5.34
C ILE A 171 -14.18 10.19 -6.31
N ASN A 172 -14.73 9.15 -6.94
CA ASN A 172 -15.75 9.26 -7.99
C ASN A 172 -17.08 9.74 -7.42
N SER A 173 -17.41 9.28 -6.21
CA SER A 173 -18.61 9.68 -5.50
C SER A 173 -18.50 9.35 -4.02
N ALA A 174 -18.71 10.37 -3.18
CA ALA A 174 -19.17 10.17 -1.82
C ALA A 174 -20.70 10.22 -1.85
N SER A 175 -21.36 9.07 -1.77
CA SER A 175 -22.82 9.03 -1.70
C SER A 175 -23.24 8.73 -0.27
N ILE A 176 -24.08 9.61 0.28
CA ILE A 176 -24.74 9.36 1.56
C ILE A 176 -26.14 8.83 1.25
N THR A 177 -26.39 7.58 1.62
CA THR A 177 -27.75 7.06 1.63
C THR A 177 -28.35 7.45 2.97
N CYS A 178 -29.15 8.52 2.96
CA CYS A 178 -29.83 8.97 4.16
C CYS A 178 -30.69 7.85 4.76
N PRO A 179 -30.71 7.71 6.10
CA PRO A 179 -31.67 6.86 6.77
C PRO A 179 -33.09 7.38 6.51
N VAL A 180 -33.78 6.83 5.51
CA VAL A 180 -35.16 7.23 5.16
C VAL A 180 -36.17 6.36 5.91
N ASN A 181 -37.29 6.96 6.32
CA ASN A 181 -38.47 6.24 6.75
C ASN A 181 -39.33 5.88 5.53
N ARG A 182 -40.31 4.97 5.70
CA ARG A 182 -41.24 4.52 4.64
C ARG A 182 -41.97 5.66 3.91
N THR A 183 -42.06 6.84 4.51
CA THR A 183 -42.77 8.04 4.01
C THR A 183 -41.89 9.07 3.28
N GLY A 184 -40.56 8.90 3.27
CA GLY A 184 -39.70 9.42 2.20
C GLY A 184 -39.16 10.86 2.22
N ALA A 185 -39.46 11.74 3.20
CA ALA A 185 -39.04 13.16 3.09
C ALA A 185 -38.33 13.81 4.30
N ASP A 186 -38.25 13.14 5.45
CA ASP A 186 -38.02 13.85 6.74
C ASP A 186 -36.58 13.81 7.27
N THR A 187 -35.61 13.32 6.49
CA THR A 187 -34.21 13.22 6.92
C THR A 187 -33.28 13.88 5.92
N THR A 188 -32.49 14.86 6.39
CA THR A 188 -31.47 15.55 5.60
C THR A 188 -30.09 15.04 5.97
N CYS A 189 -29.23 14.79 4.99
CA CYS A 189 -27.83 14.48 5.23
C CYS A 189 -26.98 15.32 4.30
N THR A 190 -25.98 15.98 4.89
CA THR A 190 -25.03 16.81 4.15
C THR A 190 -23.63 16.36 4.51
N VAL A 191 -22.77 16.26 3.50
CA VAL A 191 -21.35 15.97 3.66
C VAL A 191 -20.58 17.19 3.19
N THR A 192 -19.80 17.78 4.10
CA THR A 192 -18.93 18.92 3.82
C THR A 192 -17.47 18.49 3.90
N ASN A 193 -16.59 19.20 3.18
CA ASN A 193 -15.16 18.88 3.08
C ASN A 193 -14.89 17.47 2.52
N ALA A 194 -15.67 17.04 1.52
CA ALA A 194 -15.32 15.82 0.78
C ALA A 194 -13.91 15.96 0.19
N PRO A 195 -13.10 14.89 0.16
CA PRO A 195 -11.74 14.99 -0.33
C PRO A 195 -11.74 15.39 -1.80
N THR A 196 -10.88 16.33 -2.16
CA THR A 196 -10.74 16.78 -3.54
C THR A 196 -10.00 15.73 -4.36
N SER A 197 -10.47 15.47 -5.57
CA SER A 197 -9.74 14.62 -6.53
C SER A 197 -8.65 15.47 -7.22
N PRO A 198 -7.41 14.96 -7.35
CA PRO A 198 -6.92 13.66 -6.87
C PRO A 198 -6.58 13.68 -5.37
N PHE A 199 -6.99 12.64 -4.66
CA PHE A 199 -6.66 12.42 -3.26
C PHE A 199 -5.30 11.74 -3.15
N ALA A 200 -4.26 12.54 -2.93
CA ALA A 200 -2.86 12.13 -3.05
C ALA A 200 -2.48 10.97 -2.11
N ALA A 201 -1.44 10.22 -2.48
CA ALA A 201 -0.84 9.19 -1.63
C ALA A 201 -0.43 9.74 -0.26
N GLY A 202 -0.87 9.12 0.82
CA GLY A 202 -0.63 9.58 2.20
C GLY A 202 -1.50 10.77 2.64
N ALA A 203 -2.36 11.31 1.78
CA ALA A 203 -3.24 12.41 2.14
C ALA A 203 -4.30 11.99 3.16
N SER A 204 -4.73 12.94 3.98
CA SER A 204 -5.83 12.77 4.93
C SER A 204 -6.80 13.93 4.80
N THR A 205 -8.09 13.68 4.96
CA THR A 205 -9.14 14.70 4.94
C THR A 205 -10.19 14.37 5.98
N ASN A 206 -10.57 15.40 6.75
CA ASN A 206 -11.67 15.33 7.69
C ASN A 206 -12.96 15.76 6.98
N MET A 207 -13.85 14.80 6.77
CA MET A 207 -15.19 15.07 6.25
C MET A 207 -16.13 15.32 7.42
N ASN A 208 -17.01 16.30 7.28
CA ASN A 208 -18.04 16.56 8.28
C ASN A 208 -19.39 16.08 7.74
N ILE A 209 -19.99 15.09 8.42
CA ILE A 209 -21.28 14.52 8.08
C ILE A 209 -22.31 15.09 9.05
N GLN A 210 -23.20 15.93 8.55
CA GLN A 210 -24.29 16.50 9.33
C GLN A 210 -25.62 15.86 8.90
N ILE A 211 -26.36 15.35 9.89
CA ILE A 211 -27.64 14.68 9.68
C ILE A 211 -28.70 15.35 10.56
N GLY A 212 -29.86 15.65 9.96
CA GLY A 212 -31.04 16.18 10.64
C GLY A 212 -32.28 15.36 10.35
N SER A 213 -33.26 15.41 11.24
CA SER A 213 -34.53 14.70 11.08
C SER A 213 -35.67 15.38 11.83
N THR A 214 -36.85 15.43 11.22
CA THR A 214 -38.10 15.95 11.82
C THR A 214 -38.99 14.87 12.43
N GLU A 215 -38.69 13.60 12.20
CA GLU A 215 -39.44 12.47 12.72
C GLU A 215 -38.68 11.73 13.82
N VAL A 216 -39.37 11.45 14.92
CA VAL A 216 -38.89 10.66 16.07
C VAL A 216 -38.70 9.20 15.67
N GLY A 217 -37.72 8.52 16.26
CA GLY A 217 -37.50 7.08 16.11
C GLY A 217 -36.07 6.68 15.73
N LEU A 218 -35.86 5.37 15.61
CA LEU A 218 -34.58 4.77 15.22
C LEU A 218 -34.52 4.59 13.71
N ARG A 219 -33.40 4.96 13.09
CA ARG A 219 -33.18 4.83 11.64
C ARG A 219 -31.81 4.26 11.34
N SER A 220 -31.71 3.58 10.20
CA SER A 220 -30.44 3.05 9.69
C SER A 220 -30.21 3.47 8.24
N GLY A 221 -28.97 3.77 7.91
CA GLY A 221 -28.53 4.10 6.55
C GLY A 221 -27.05 3.76 6.40
N LYS A 222 -26.44 4.29 5.34
CA LYS A 222 -25.02 4.04 5.07
C LYS A 222 -24.40 5.19 4.33
N TYR A 223 -23.12 5.41 4.59
CA TYR A 223 -22.28 6.29 3.82
C TYR A 223 -21.30 5.45 3.00
N VAL A 224 -21.25 5.69 1.69
CA VAL A 224 -20.44 4.94 0.76
C VAL A 224 -19.42 5.87 0.12
N ILE A 225 -18.14 5.55 0.29
CA ILE A 225 -17.03 6.23 -0.34
C ILE A 225 -16.52 5.33 -1.46
N SER A 226 -16.73 5.74 -2.70
CA SER A 226 -16.20 5.05 -3.87
C SER A 226 -14.97 5.79 -4.40
N ALA A 227 -13.82 5.15 -4.34
CA ALA A 227 -12.54 5.71 -4.75
C ALA A 227 -11.93 4.84 -5.86
N ALA A 228 -11.65 5.43 -7.01
CA ALA A 228 -10.90 4.79 -8.07
C ALA A 228 -9.47 5.34 -8.10
N PRO A 229 -8.44 4.51 -8.24
CA PRO A 229 -7.06 4.96 -8.37
C PRO A 229 -6.89 5.84 -9.62
N THR A 230 -6.20 6.98 -9.50
CA THR A 230 -6.03 7.94 -10.62
C THR A 230 -5.09 7.40 -11.71
N ALA A 231 -4.18 6.49 -11.35
CA ALA A 231 -3.28 5.80 -12.25
C ALA A 231 -2.90 4.42 -11.69
N GLY A 232 -2.65 3.45 -12.59
CA GLY A 232 -2.21 2.10 -12.26
C GLY A 232 -3.32 1.04 -12.37
N GLU A 233 -2.94 -0.24 -12.24
CA GLU A 233 -3.83 -1.42 -12.30
C GLU A 233 -4.60 -1.68 -11.00
N LEU A 234 -4.72 -0.66 -10.17
CA LEU A 234 -5.39 -0.75 -8.90
C LEU A 234 -6.91 -0.85 -9.11
N ILE A 235 -7.58 -1.65 -8.29
CA ILE A 235 -9.03 -1.82 -8.36
C ILE A 235 -9.70 -0.66 -7.61
N ALA A 236 -10.84 -0.18 -8.09
CA ALA A 236 -11.67 0.75 -7.33
C ALA A 236 -12.00 0.17 -5.94
N GLU A 237 -11.91 1.02 -4.93
CA GLU A 237 -12.24 0.70 -3.55
C GLU A 237 -13.59 1.31 -3.18
N GLU A 238 -14.38 0.53 -2.42
CA GLU A 238 -15.64 0.97 -1.86
C GLU A 238 -15.60 0.77 -0.35
N ILE A 239 -15.80 1.85 0.39
CA ILE A 239 -15.88 1.82 1.86
C ILE A 239 -17.30 2.13 2.27
N ILE A 240 -17.91 1.22 3.02
CA ILE A 240 -19.28 1.32 3.49
C ILE A 240 -19.26 1.54 5.01
N ILE A 241 -19.79 2.68 5.46
CA ILE A 241 -19.90 3.03 6.88
C ILE A 241 -21.39 3.02 7.25
N PRO A 242 -21.85 2.07 8.08
CA PRO A 242 -23.22 2.06 8.58
C PRO A 242 -23.49 3.28 9.46
N ILE A 243 -24.67 3.88 9.27
CA ILE A 243 -25.17 5.01 10.06
C ILE A 243 -26.40 4.54 10.83
N THR A 244 -26.41 4.79 12.13
CA THR A 244 -27.58 4.63 13.01
C THR A 244 -27.95 5.97 13.60
N LEU A 245 -29.22 6.36 13.47
CA LEU A 245 -29.76 7.58 14.04
C LEU A 245 -30.80 7.24 15.09
N ARG A 246 -30.79 7.99 16.19
CA ARG A 246 -31.86 8.02 17.18
C ARG A 246 -32.39 9.46 17.27
N VAL A 247 -33.66 9.64 16.94
CA VAL A 247 -34.33 10.93 17.09
C VAL A 247 -35.25 10.83 18.29
N ASP A 248 -34.96 11.62 19.32
CA ASP A 248 -35.73 11.69 20.55
C ASP A 248 -36.83 12.77 20.41
N GLU A 249 -37.88 12.70 21.24
CA GLU A 249 -38.97 13.69 21.27
C GLU A 249 -38.50 15.11 21.60
#